data_AF-D2S0C2-F1
#
_entry.id   AF-D2S0C2-F1
#
_cell.length_a   1.000
_cell.length_b   1.000
_cell.length_c   1.000
_cell.angle_alpha   90.00
_cell.angle_beta   90.00
_cell.angle_gamma   90.00
#
_symmetry.space_group_name_H-M   'P 1'
#
loop_
_entity.id
_entity.type
_entity.pdbx_description
1 polymer ?
#
loop_
_entity_poly.entity_id
_entity_poly.type
_entity_poly.pdbx_seq_one_letter_code
_entity_poly.pdbx_strand_id
1 'polypeptide(L)' 'MPDLVVTLLISALAIQFPIGIFMYLDAKRLDLKNPELYWLGVIVPAGGFAVVLYYLSERKTLPKNEPETT' A
#
# COMPACT_ATOMS: atom_id res chain seq x y z
N MET A 1 10.20 -6.76 15.60
CA MET A 1 10.50 -6.09 14.30
C MET A 1 9.30 -5.50 13.54
N PRO A 2 8.03 -5.49 14.03
CA PRO A 2 6.93 -4.85 13.28
C PRO A 2 7.19 -3.35 13.05
N ASP A 3 7.93 -2.69 13.95
CA ASP A 3 8.32 -1.29 13.82
C ASP A 3 9.05 -0.97 12.51
N LEU A 4 9.91 -1.86 11.99
CA LEU A 4 10.63 -1.60 10.75
C LEU A 4 9.69 -1.65 9.54
N VAL A 5 8.82 -2.66 9.49
CA VAL A 5 7.85 -2.81 8.40
C VAL A 5 6.87 -1.64 8.41
N VAL A 6 6.32 -1.30 9.57
CA VAL A 6 5.42 -0.16 9.74
C VAL A 6 6.11 1.14 9.32
N THR A 7 7.37 1.34 9.72
CA THR A 7 8.15 2.52 9.32
C THR A 7 8.32 2.58 7.80
N LEU A 8 8.69 1.47 7.16
CA LEU A 8 8.85 1.40 5.70
C LEU A 8 7.55 1.69 4.97
N LEU A 9 6.42 1.18 5.46
CA LEU A 9 5.10 1.42 4.87
C LEU A 9 4.68 2.89 5.00
N ILE A 10 4.89 3.49 6.18
CA ILE A 10 4.60 4.90 6.40
C ILE A 10 5.50 5.77 5.51
N SER A 11 6.79 5.47 5.41
CA SER A 11 7.72 6.20 4.53
C SER A 11 7.33 6.06 3.06
N ALA A 12 6.94 4.87 2.61
CA ALA A 12 6.48 4.65 1.25
C ALA A 12 5.22 5.46 0.92
N LEU A 13 4.23 5.45 1.81
CA LEU A 13 3.02 6.28 1.67
C LEU A 13 3.37 7.78 1.65
N ALA A 14 4.27 8.23 2.53
CA ALA A 14 4.70 9.62 2.59
C ALA A 14 5.38 10.11 1.30
N ILE A 15 6.02 9.21 0.53
CA ILE A 15 6.61 9.52 -0.78
C ILE A 15 5.57 9.44 -1.91
N GLN A 16 4.68 8.46 -1.85
CA GLN A 16 3.65 8.24 -2.87
C GLN A 16 2.58 9.34 -2.90
N PHE A 17 2.22 9.91 -1.75
CA PHE A 17 1.27 11.03 -1.67
C PHE A 17 1.76 12.26 -2.48
N PRO A 18 2.98 12.77 -2.31
CA PRO A 18 3.50 13.84 -3.16
C PRO A 18 3.51 13.47 -4.66
N ILE A 19 3.97 12.27 -5.00
CA ILE A 19 4.07 11.80 -6.39
C ILE A 19 2.70 11.79 -7.06
N GLY A 20 1.71 11.21 -6.39
CA GLY A 20 0.39 11.15 -6.97
C GLY A 20 -0.25 12.55 -7.11
N ILE A 21 0.01 13.50 -6.20
CA ILE A 21 -0.55 14.86 -6.29
C ILE A 21 0.02 15.50 -7.54
N PHE A 22 1.33 15.35 -7.75
CA PHE A 22 2.00 15.82 -8.94
C PHE A 22 1.39 15.21 -10.21
N MET A 23 1.19 13.89 -10.24
CA MET A 23 0.55 13.20 -11.37
C MET A 23 -0.89 13.64 -11.62
N TYR A 24 -1.67 13.89 -10.56
CA TYR A 24 -3.04 14.40 -10.68
C TYR A 24 -3.06 15.80 -11.29
N LEU A 25 -2.18 16.69 -10.83
CA LEU A 25 -2.08 18.05 -11.36
C LEU A 25 -1.61 18.03 -12.82
N ASP A 26 -0.66 17.16 -13.16
CA ASP A 26 -0.19 16.97 -14.52
C ASP A 26 -1.29 16.41 -15.44
N ALA A 27 -2.01 15.38 -15.00
CA ALA A 27 -3.15 14.81 -15.72
C ALA A 27 -4.28 15.85 -15.95
N LYS A 28 -4.50 16.74 -14.96
CA LYS A 28 -5.45 17.85 -15.09
C LYS A 28 -4.97 18.91 -16.09
N ARG A 29 -3.67 19.19 -16.14
CA ARG A 29 -3.08 20.10 -17.15
C ARG A 29 -3.17 19.54 -18.57
N LEU A 30 -3.09 18.21 -18.70
CA LEU A 30 -3.18 17.48 -19.96
C LEU A 30 -4.62 17.15 -20.39
N ASP A 31 -5.64 17.61 -19.63
CA ASP A 31 -7.06 17.35 -19.88
C ASP A 31 -7.41 15.86 -20.07
N LEU A 32 -6.75 14.99 -19.29
CA LEU A 32 -6.98 13.55 -19.36
C LEU A 32 -8.35 13.19 -18.77
N LYS A 33 -9.00 12.17 -19.36
CA LYS A 33 -10.21 11.59 -18.76
C LYS A 33 -9.87 10.96 -17.41
N ASN A 34 -10.63 11.34 -16.38
CA ASN A 34 -10.56 10.80 -15.02
C ASN A 34 -9.16 10.95 -14.37
N PRO A 35 -8.66 12.17 -14.14
CA PRO A 35 -7.35 12.41 -13.52
C PRO A 35 -7.22 11.77 -12.12
N GLU A 36 -8.34 11.54 -11.45
CA GLU A 36 -8.42 10.92 -10.12
C GLU A 36 -7.97 9.45 -10.11
N LEU A 37 -8.08 8.75 -11.25
CA LEU A 37 -7.61 7.37 -11.38
C LEU A 37 -6.09 7.28 -11.34
N TYR A 38 -5.36 8.29 -11.82
CA TYR A 38 -3.90 8.33 -11.76
C TYR A 38 -3.41 8.54 -10.33
N TRP A 39 -4.12 9.35 -9.54
CA TRP A 39 -3.88 9.50 -8.11
C TRP A 39 -4.08 8.19 -7.34
N LEU A 40 -5.25 7.57 -7.52
CA LEU A 40 -5.60 6.31 -6.86
C LEU A 40 -4.69 5.16 -7.30
N GLY A 41 -4.31 5.13 -8.58
CA GLY A 41 -3.41 4.14 -9.15
C GLY A 41 -1.99 4.17 -8.58
N VAL A 42 -1.56 5.26 -7.92
CA VAL A 42 -0.26 5.34 -7.22
C VAL A 42 -0.38 4.86 -5.78
N ILE A 43 -1.50 5.16 -5.12
CA ILE A 43 -1.73 4.85 -3.70
C ILE A 43 -2.18 3.39 -3.50
N VAL A 44 -3.06 2.88 -4.36
CA VAL A 44 -3.66 1.54 -4.23
C VAL A 44 -2.65 0.40 -4.38
N PRO A 45 -1.69 0.40 -5.34
CA PRO A 45 -0.69 -0.66 -5.44
C PRO A 45 0.14 -0.82 -4.16
N ALA A 46 0.39 0.26 -3.43
CA ALA A 46 1.11 0.21 -2.17
C ALA A 46 0.32 -0.48 -1.06
N GLY A 47 -1.01 -0.39 -1.07
CA GLY A 47 -1.87 -1.18 -0.18
C GLY A 47 -1.66 -2.69 -0.39
N GLY A 48 -1.54 -3.14 -1.64
CA GLY A 48 -1.23 -4.54 -1.96
C GLY A 48 0.14 -4.99 -1.47
N PHE A 49 1.19 -4.18 -1.70
CA PHE A 49 2.54 -4.46 -1.18
C PHE A 49 2.58 -4.47 0.35
N ALA A 50 1.86 -3.57 1.01
CA ALA A 50 1.77 -3.52 2.47
C ALA A 50 1.19 -4.80 3.06
N VAL A 51 0.09 -5.28 2.49
CA VAL A 51 -0.57 -6.52 2.89
C VAL A 51 0.37 -7.72 2.72
N VAL A 52 1.10 -7.79 1.61
CA VAL A 52 2.07 -8.88 1.36
C VAL A 52 3.22 -8.85 2.36
N LEU A 53 3.80 -7.68 2.61
CA LEU A 53 4.92 -7.55 3.56
C LEU A 53 4.49 -7.86 4.99
N TYR A 54 3.33 -7.34 5.43
CA TYR A 54 2.75 -7.66 6.73
C TYR A 54 2.41 -9.15 6.84
N TYR A 55 1.79 -9.72 5.82
CA TYR A 55 1.53 -11.16 5.78
C TYR A 55 2.82 -11.95 5.93
N LEU A 56 3.89 -11.59 5.21
CA LEU A 56 5.16 -12.29 5.31
C LEU A 56 5.86 -12.13 6.67
N SER A 57 5.74 -10.97 7.33
CA SER A 57 6.33 -10.74 8.66
C SER A 57 5.59 -11.50 9.75
N GLU A 58 4.26 -11.50 9.69
CA GLU A 58 3.41 -12.06 10.74
C GLU A 58 2.93 -13.48 10.41
N ARG A 59 3.22 -14.06 9.23
CA ARG A 59 2.71 -15.40 8.83
C ARG A 59 2.93 -16.52 9.85
N LYS A 60 3.93 -16.38 10.72
CA LYS A 60 4.25 -17.37 11.76
C LYS A 60 3.42 -17.18 13.03
N THR A 61 2.91 -15.98 13.27
CA THR A 61 2.10 -15.57 14.43
C THR A 61 0.62 -15.42 14.10
N LEU A 62 0.23 -15.46 12.82
CA LEU A 62 -1.17 -15.47 12.42
C LEU A 62 -1.91 -16.68 13.01
N PRO A 63 -3.15 -16.51 13.50
CA PRO A 63 -3.95 -17.60 14.06
C PRO A 63 -4.16 -18.69 13.02
N LYS A 64 -3.84 -19.92 13.41
CA LYS A 64 -4.02 -21.12 12.58
C LYS A 64 -5.29 -21.82 13.02
N ASN A 65 -5.99 -22.41 12.07
CA ASN A 65 -7.04 -23.39 12.40
C ASN A 65 -6.31 -24.65 12.90
N GLU A 66 -6.23 -24.83 14.22
CA GLU A 66 -5.74 -26.08 14.80
C GLU A 66 -6.75 -27.18 14.48
N PRO A 67 -6.33 -28.32 13.92
CA PRO A 67 -7.23 -29.48 13.83
C PRO A 67 -7.50 -29.98 15.25
N GLU A 68 -8.78 -30.11 15.62
CA GLU A 68 -9.18 -30.76 16.85
C GLU A 68 -8.66 -32.21 16.84
N THR A 69 -7.55 -32.47 17.53
CA THR A 69 -7.11 -33.83 17.83
C THR A 69 -8.10 -34.45 18.79
N THR A 70 -8.96 -35.33 18.27
CA THR A 70 -9.80 -36.26 19.04
C THR A 70 -9.05 -37.56 19.29
#